data_AF-A0A8E0S2E9-F1
#
_entry.id   AF-A0A8E0S2E9-F1
#
_cell.length_a   1.000
_cell.length_b   1.000
_cell.length_c   1.000
_cell.angle_alpha   90.00
_cell.angle_beta   90.00
_cell.angle_gamma   90.00
#
_symmetry.space_group_name_H-M   'P 1'
#
loop_
_entity.id
_entity.type
_entity.pdbx_description
1 polymer ?
#
loop_
_entity_poly.entity_id
_entity_poly.type
_entity_poly.pdbx_seq_one_letter_code
_entity_poly.pdbx_strand_id
1 'polypeptide(L)'
;MGFASSTFHVFSFQFKLSSSQRERVKKFHEITRCSEKVALQCLQSNNWKLEQAIDFFYKQNMISAGPLLNEAEIEQLFQRYRDPQYPDRILATGMEQFLVSDLRLDPASLSVLVLAWKFGARTQGEFTREEFFRGFKELG
;
A
#
# COMPACT_ATOMS: atom_id res chain seq x y z
N MET A 1 -35.23 15.93 3.46
CA MET A 1 -34.47 14.68 3.69
C MET A 1 -34.08 14.18 2.31
N GLY A 2 -32.95 14.59 1.70
CA GLY A 2 -31.58 14.16 2.04
C GLY A 2 -31.50 12.66 1.75
N PHE A 3 -30.94 12.16 0.65
CA PHE A 3 -29.54 12.29 0.21
C PHE A 3 -29.45 12.29 -1.33
N ALA A 4 -28.79 13.30 -1.91
CA ALA A 4 -28.35 13.25 -3.29
C ALA A 4 -27.04 12.46 -3.34
N SER A 5 -27.07 11.33 -4.05
CA SER A 5 -25.92 10.49 -4.36
C SER A 5 -24.96 11.28 -5.24
N SER A 6 -23.88 11.79 -4.66
CA SER A 6 -22.78 12.39 -5.43
C SER A 6 -21.96 11.26 -6.06
N THR A 7 -22.37 10.86 -7.26
CA THR A 7 -21.54 10.07 -8.18
C THR A 7 -20.22 10.80 -8.40
N PHE A 8 -19.14 10.22 -7.89
CA PHE A 8 -17.76 10.57 -8.21
C PHE A 8 -17.58 10.48 -9.73
N HIS A 9 -17.63 11.63 -10.39
CA HIS A 9 -17.27 11.73 -11.79
C HIS A 9 -15.76 11.53 -11.89
N VAL A 10 -15.34 10.37 -12.38
CA VAL A 10 -13.98 10.11 -12.83
C VAL A 10 -13.73 10.98 -14.05
N PHE A 11 -13.33 12.24 -13.84
CA PHE A 11 -12.78 13.08 -14.88
C PHE A 11 -11.35 12.61 -15.16
N SER A 12 -11.23 11.57 -15.99
CA SER A 12 -10.00 11.28 -16.72
C SER A 12 -9.87 12.32 -17.84
N PHE A 13 -9.41 13.52 -17.50
CA PHE A 13 -8.92 14.48 -18.49
C PHE A 13 -7.41 14.41 -18.46
N GLN A 14 -6.85 13.89 -19.55
CA GLN A 14 -5.44 13.95 -19.87
C GLN A 14 -5.06 15.41 -20.19
N PHE A 15 -5.07 16.29 -19.19
CA PHE A 15 -4.56 17.65 -19.33
C PHE A 15 -3.03 17.57 -19.49
N LYS A 16 -2.54 18.13 -20.59
CA LYS A 16 -1.10 18.28 -20.82
C LYS A 16 -0.56 19.25 -19.77
N LEU A 17 0.05 18.69 -18.72
CA LEU A 17 0.62 19.47 -17.62
C LEU A 17 1.64 20.48 -18.16
N SER A 18 1.57 21.71 -17.67
CA SER A 18 2.60 22.72 -17.94
C SER A 18 3.94 22.30 -17.32
N SER A 19 5.04 22.89 -17.78
CA SER A 19 6.38 22.64 -17.23
C SER A 19 6.42 22.85 -15.71
N SER A 20 5.83 23.97 -15.24
CA SER A 20 5.75 24.31 -13.81
C SER A 20 4.90 23.31 -13.00
N GLN A 21 3.78 22.84 -13.58
CA GLN A 21 2.94 21.83 -12.93
C GLN A 21 3.69 20.48 -12.79
N ARG A 22 4.42 20.07 -13.82
CA ARG A 22 5.23 18.85 -13.80
C ARG A 22 6.36 18.93 -12.77
N GLU A 23 7.00 20.09 -12.65
CA GLU A 23 8.02 20.31 -11.62
C GLU A 23 7.44 20.20 -10.20
N ARG A 24 6.24 20.74 -9.97
CA ARG A 24 5.54 20.63 -8.68
C ARG A 24 5.16 19.19 -8.35
N VAL A 25 4.70 18.40 -9.33
CA VAL A 25 4.41 16.96 -9.14
C VAL A 25 5.69 16.22 -8.72
N LYS A 26 6.82 16.48 -9.38
CA LYS A 26 8.12 15.89 -9.02
C LYS A 26 8.53 16.23 -7.59
N LYS A 27 8.51 17.52 -7.21
CA LYS A 27 8.86 17.95 -5.85
C LYS A 27 7.91 17.37 -4.79
N PHE A 28 6.61 17.33 -5.09
CA PHE A 28 5.63 16.71 -4.21
C PHE A 28 5.91 15.23 -3.99
N HIS A 29 6.17 14.50 -5.08
CA HIS A 29 6.52 13.08 -5.05
C HIS A 29 7.81 12.82 -4.27
N GLU A 30 8.85 13.65 -4.43
CA GLU A 30 10.11 13.53 -3.69
C GLU A 30 9.93 13.68 -2.18
N ILE A 31 9.07 14.61 -1.75
CA ILE A 31 8.81 14.91 -0.33
C ILE A 31 7.91 13.85 0.31
N THR A 32 6.77 13.56 -0.33
CA THR A 32 5.72 12.71 0.25
C THR A 32 5.89 11.23 -0.07
N ARG A 33 6.72 10.89 -1.05
CA ARG A 33 6.89 9.54 -1.63
C ARG A 33 5.59 8.91 -2.12
N CYS A 34 4.52 9.68 -2.31
CA CYS A 34 3.24 9.17 -2.78
C CYS A 34 3.27 8.81 -4.27
N SER A 35 2.33 8.01 -4.78
CA SER A 35 2.24 7.80 -6.24
C SER A 35 2.00 9.10 -7.02
N GLU A 36 2.43 9.17 -8.29
CA GLU A 36 2.24 10.36 -9.15
C GLU A 36 0.75 10.73 -9.29
N LYS A 37 -0.14 9.71 -9.32
CA LYS A 37 -1.59 9.90 -9.35
C LYS A 37 -2.11 10.64 -8.11
N VAL A 38 -1.61 10.28 -6.92
CA VAL A 38 -1.99 10.94 -5.66
C VAL A 38 -1.43 12.36 -5.60
N ALA A 39 -0.17 12.55 -6.03
CA ALA A 39 0.43 13.88 -6.13
C ALA A 39 -0.41 14.80 -7.03
N LEU A 40 -0.86 14.30 -8.19
CA LEU A 40 -1.74 15.04 -9.10
C LEU A 40 -3.06 15.41 -8.44
N GLN A 41 -3.73 14.46 -7.78
CA GLN A 41 -4.99 14.72 -7.10
C GLN A 41 -4.85 15.78 -5.99
N CYS A 42 -3.82 15.67 -5.16
CA CYS A 42 -3.55 16.61 -4.07
C CYS A 42 -3.23 18.01 -4.62
N LEU A 43 -2.39 18.11 -5.65
CA LEU A 43 -2.04 19.39 -6.26
C LEU A 43 -3.23 20.04 -6.97
N GLN A 44 -4.05 19.27 -7.68
CA GLN A 44 -5.27 19.79 -8.32
C GLN A 44 -6.27 20.31 -7.28
N SER A 45 -6.48 19.58 -6.19
CA SER A 45 -7.40 19.99 -5.12
C SER A 45 -6.93 21.22 -4.35
N ASN A 46 -5.64 21.53 -4.39
CA ASN A 46 -5.02 22.64 -3.66
C ASN A 46 -4.48 23.74 -4.59
N ASN A 47 -5.11 23.93 -5.76
CA ASN A 47 -4.77 24.98 -6.72
C ASN A 47 -3.28 25.04 -7.11
N TRP A 48 -2.63 23.87 -7.18
CA TRP A 48 -1.20 23.70 -7.47
C TRP A 48 -0.25 24.42 -6.51
N LYS A 49 -0.69 24.72 -5.28
CA LYS A 49 0.16 25.26 -4.22
C LYS A 49 0.83 24.12 -3.48
N LEU A 50 2.13 23.94 -3.72
CA LEU A 50 2.92 22.80 -3.24
C LEU A 50 2.81 22.61 -1.72
N GLU A 51 3.09 23.65 -0.94
CA GLU A 51 3.08 23.61 0.53
C GLU A 51 1.69 23.26 1.08
N GLN A 52 0.63 23.88 0.55
CA GLN A 52 -0.75 23.61 0.98
C GLN A 52 -1.18 22.18 0.66
N ALA A 53 -0.77 21.67 -0.51
CA ALA A 53 -1.06 20.31 -0.91
C ALA A 53 -0.33 19.29 -0.01
N ILE A 54 0.90 19.59 0.41
CA ILE A 54 1.68 18.74 1.33
C ILE A 54 1.04 18.73 2.71
N ASP A 55 0.69 19.91 3.23
CA ASP A 55 -0.04 20.03 4.50
C ASP A 55 -1.36 19.26 4.47
N PHE A 56 -2.11 19.38 3.36
CA PHE A 56 -3.34 18.63 3.15
C PHE A 56 -3.12 17.12 3.16
N PHE A 57 -2.08 16.64 2.45
CA PHE A 57 -1.72 15.24 2.37
C PHE A 57 -1.42 14.64 3.77
N TYR A 58 -0.60 15.34 4.56
CA TYR A 58 -0.28 14.87 5.92
C TYR A 58 -1.45 15.00 6.90
N LYS A 59 -2.25 16.07 6.82
CA LYS A 59 -3.45 16.24 7.67
C LYS A 59 -4.50 15.16 7.44
N GLN A 60 -4.62 14.67 6.20
CA GLN A 60 -5.58 13.64 5.83
C GLN A 60 -5.05 12.21 6.15
N ASN A 61 -3.87 12.08 6.79
CA ASN A 61 -3.16 10.82 7.02
C ASN A 61 -2.98 9.98 5.75
N MET A 62 -2.78 10.64 4.59
CA MET A 62 -2.57 9.97 3.30
C MET A 62 -1.15 9.37 3.20
N ILE A 63 -0.46 9.15 4.32
CA ILE A 63 0.86 8.51 4.38
C ILE A 63 0.78 7.08 3.81
N SER A 64 -0.36 6.40 3.94
CA SER A 64 -0.65 5.12 3.28
C SER A 64 -0.81 5.21 1.76
N ALA A 65 -0.76 6.42 1.19
CA ALA A 65 -0.80 6.67 -0.24
C ALA A 65 0.60 6.82 -0.84
N GLY A 66 1.61 6.15 -0.24
CA GLY A 66 2.94 5.89 -0.80
C GLY A 66 2.88 5.33 -2.23
N PRO A 67 3.98 4.85 -2.82
CA PRO A 67 3.86 4.04 -4.03
C PRO A 67 2.85 2.95 -3.68
N LEU A 68 1.78 2.81 -4.47
CA LEU A 68 0.92 1.64 -4.36
C LEU A 68 1.87 0.45 -4.35
N LEU A 69 1.99 -0.26 -3.22
CA LEU A 69 2.81 -1.47 -3.13
C LEU A 69 2.58 -2.24 -4.42
N ASN A 70 3.65 -2.47 -5.18
CA ASN A 70 3.49 -3.04 -6.50
C ASN A 70 2.94 -4.45 -6.30
N GLU A 71 1.71 -4.71 -6.74
CA GLU A 71 1.08 -6.02 -6.56
C GLU A 71 1.95 -7.13 -7.18
N ALA A 72 2.76 -6.80 -8.21
CA ALA A 72 3.73 -7.72 -8.79
C ALA A 72 4.90 -8.04 -7.85
N GLU A 73 5.32 -7.13 -6.97
CA GLU A 73 6.36 -7.39 -5.97
C GLU A 73 5.82 -8.27 -4.84
N ILE A 74 4.60 -7.98 -4.35
CA ILE A 74 3.91 -8.85 -3.39
C ILE A 74 3.72 -10.24 -4.00
N GLU A 75 3.38 -10.32 -5.29
CA GLU A 75 3.27 -11.58 -6.01
C GLU A 75 4.57 -12.37 -5.99
N GLN A 76 5.68 -11.75 -6.39
CA GLN A 76 6.98 -12.41 -6.39
C GLN A 76 7.37 -12.90 -5.00
N LEU A 77 7.07 -12.10 -3.97
CA LEU A 77 7.33 -12.47 -2.59
C LEU A 77 6.47 -13.66 -2.15
N PHE A 78 5.17 -13.66 -2.49
CA PHE A 78 4.28 -14.77 -2.20
C PHE A 78 4.75 -16.06 -2.90
N GLN A 79 5.15 -15.96 -4.18
CA GLN A 79 5.68 -17.08 -4.95
C GLN A 79 6.93 -17.70 -4.34
N ARG A 80 7.74 -16.91 -3.62
CA ARG A 80 8.93 -17.40 -2.91
C ARG A 80 8.60 -18.30 -1.73
N TYR A 81 7.49 -18.05 -1.03
CA TYR A 81 7.15 -18.75 0.21
C TYR A 81 5.98 -19.74 0.08
N ARG A 82 5.22 -19.69 -1.02
CA ARG A 82 4.06 -20.57 -1.19
C ARG A 82 4.45 -22.04 -1.19
N ASP A 83 3.50 -22.87 -0.78
CA ASP A 83 3.66 -24.30 -0.83
C ASP A 83 3.55 -24.82 -2.29
N PRO A 84 4.41 -25.77 -2.72
CA PRO A 84 4.32 -26.35 -4.06
C PRO A 84 3.03 -27.14 -4.31
N GLN A 85 2.47 -27.76 -3.26
CA GLN A 85 1.25 -28.57 -3.33
C GLN A 85 -0.01 -27.72 -3.13
N TYR A 86 0.09 -26.64 -2.33
CA TYR A 86 -1.00 -25.70 -2.05
C TYR A 86 -0.62 -24.29 -2.51
N PRO A 87 -0.76 -23.98 -3.82
CA PRO A 87 -0.22 -22.75 -4.41
C PRO A 87 -0.92 -21.47 -3.93
N ASP A 88 -2.07 -21.57 -3.27
CA ASP A 88 -2.82 -20.49 -2.65
C ASP A 88 -2.41 -20.23 -1.19
N ARG A 89 -1.42 -20.97 -0.65
CA ARG A 89 -1.03 -20.89 0.76
C ARG A 89 0.47 -20.86 0.96
N ILE A 90 0.88 -20.17 2.02
CA ILE A 90 2.19 -20.32 2.67
C ILE A 90 1.94 -21.19 3.90
N LEU A 91 2.56 -22.36 3.95
CA LEU A 91 2.45 -23.29 5.09
C LEU A 91 3.71 -23.21 5.97
N ALA A 92 3.84 -24.11 6.95
CA ALA A 92 4.89 -24.10 7.97
C ALA A 92 6.30 -23.84 7.42
N THR A 93 6.72 -24.53 6.37
CA THR A 93 8.05 -24.35 5.75
C THR A 93 8.25 -22.94 5.20
N GLY A 94 7.25 -22.41 4.49
CA GLY A 94 7.29 -21.05 3.95
C GLY A 94 7.21 -19.99 5.05
N MET A 95 6.43 -20.26 6.11
CA MET A 95 6.33 -19.39 7.28
C MET A 95 7.64 -19.31 8.05
N GLU A 96 8.35 -20.42 8.23
CA GLU A 96 9.66 -20.45 8.87
C GLU A 96 10.67 -19.63 8.04
N GLN A 97 10.67 -19.81 6.71
CA GLN A 97 11.53 -19.02 5.84
C GLN A 97 11.20 -17.52 5.92
N PHE A 98 9.92 -17.15 5.89
CA PHE A 98 9.49 -15.76 5.95
C PHE A 98 9.81 -15.11 7.31
N LEU A 99 9.35 -15.70 8.41
CA LEU A 99 9.46 -15.11 9.75
C LEU A 99 10.88 -15.22 10.33
N VAL A 100 11.46 -16.42 10.28
CA VAL A 100 12.73 -16.70 10.98
C VAL A 100 13.92 -16.39 10.08
N SER A 101 13.88 -16.80 8.82
CA SER A 101 15.03 -16.65 7.94
C SER A 101 15.12 -15.25 7.35
N ASP A 102 14.03 -14.68 6.84
CA ASP A 102 14.09 -13.41 6.14
C ASP A 102 13.82 -12.21 7.09
N LEU A 103 12.85 -12.33 8.01
CA LEU A 103 12.54 -11.27 8.98
C LEU A 103 13.32 -11.38 10.31
N ARG A 104 14.01 -12.51 10.57
CA ARG A 104 14.77 -12.75 11.81
C ARG A 104 13.94 -12.58 13.09
N LEU A 105 12.67 -12.99 13.03
CA LEU A 105 11.74 -12.97 14.15
C LEU A 105 11.75 -14.32 14.87
N ASP A 106 11.66 -14.27 16.20
CA ASP A 106 11.33 -15.43 17.00
C ASP A 106 9.86 -15.81 16.76
N PRO A 107 9.55 -17.04 16.32
CA PRO A 107 8.19 -17.53 16.11
C PRO A 107 7.26 -17.38 17.33
N ALA A 108 7.81 -17.38 18.54
CA ALA A 108 7.06 -17.24 19.78
C ALA A 108 6.91 -15.78 20.25
N SER A 109 7.48 -14.81 19.52
CA SER A 109 7.45 -13.40 19.91
C SER A 109 6.07 -12.76 19.72
N LEU A 110 5.77 -11.76 20.56
CA LEU A 110 4.58 -10.92 20.41
C LEU A 110 4.54 -10.22 19.04
N SER A 111 5.70 -9.89 18.47
CA SER A 111 5.81 -9.27 17.16
C SER A 111 5.23 -10.15 16.04
N VAL A 112 5.48 -11.47 16.09
CA VAL A 112 4.90 -12.43 15.14
C VAL A 112 3.38 -12.50 15.31
N LEU A 113 2.88 -12.46 16.55
CA LEU A 113 1.44 -12.44 16.80
C LEU A 113 0.78 -11.17 16.26
N VAL A 114 1.40 -10.00 16.48
CA VAL A 114 0.91 -8.73 15.94
C VAL A 114 0.94 -8.74 14.41
N LEU A 115 1.97 -9.31 13.80
CA LEU A 115 2.07 -9.45 12.35
C LEU A 115 0.93 -10.35 11.80
N ALA A 116 0.70 -11.50 12.41
CA ALA A 116 -0.40 -12.40 12.05
C ALA A 116 -1.76 -11.70 12.16
N TRP A 117 -1.96 -10.91 13.23
CA TRP A 117 -3.17 -10.10 13.40
C TRP A 117 -3.32 -9.03 12.31
N LYS A 118 -2.24 -8.33 11.94
CA LYS A 118 -2.24 -7.34 10.83
C LYS A 118 -2.54 -7.98 9.48
N PHE A 119 -2.08 -9.20 9.25
CA PHE A 119 -2.41 -9.95 8.04
C PHE A 119 -3.83 -10.53 8.08
N GLY A 120 -4.46 -10.49 9.25
CA GLY A 120 -5.76 -11.07 9.54
C GLY A 120 -5.77 -12.59 9.35
N ALA A 121 -4.67 -13.25 9.73
CA ALA A 121 -4.54 -14.70 9.69
C ALA A 121 -5.64 -15.36 10.51
N ARG A 122 -6.31 -16.34 9.91
CA ARG A 122 -7.34 -17.14 10.57
C ARG A 122 -6.79 -18.39 11.25
N THR A 123 -5.71 -18.94 10.70
CA THR A 123 -5.09 -20.18 11.16
C THR A 123 -3.63 -19.92 11.55
N GLN A 124 -3.18 -20.52 12.64
CA GLN A 124 -1.78 -20.42 13.05
C GLN A 124 -0.87 -21.21 12.09
N GLY A 125 0.30 -20.65 11.77
CA GLY A 125 1.34 -21.34 11.02
C GLY A 125 1.08 -21.40 9.51
N GLU A 126 0.08 -20.67 9.01
CA GLU A 126 -0.15 -20.49 7.59
C GLU A 126 -0.62 -19.07 7.27
N PHE A 127 -0.41 -18.66 6.02
CA PHE A 127 -1.13 -17.55 5.41
C PHE A 127 -1.74 -18.00 4.09
N THR A 128 -3.01 -17.67 3.88
CA THR A 128 -3.59 -17.68 2.53
C THR A 128 -3.01 -16.55 1.71
N ARG A 129 -3.09 -16.68 0.39
CA ARG A 129 -2.73 -15.62 -0.55
C ARG A 129 -3.46 -14.32 -0.25
N GLU A 130 -4.75 -14.38 0.03
CA GLU A 130 -5.56 -13.21 0.35
C GLU A 130 -5.09 -12.52 1.63
N GLU A 131 -4.80 -13.28 2.68
CA GLU A 131 -4.26 -12.75 3.94
C GLU A 131 -2.90 -12.08 3.75
N PHE A 132 -2.01 -12.73 2.98
CA PHE A 132 -0.68 -12.19 2.69
C PHE A 132 -0.77 -10.85 1.93
N PHE A 133 -1.56 -10.80 0.86
CA PHE A 133 -1.74 -9.59 0.06
C PHE A 133 -2.41 -8.47 0.84
N ARG A 134 -3.46 -8.78 1.61
CA ARG A 134 -4.11 -7.81 2.47
C ARG A 134 -3.15 -7.26 3.52
N GLY A 135 -2.37 -8.12 4.17
CA GLY A 135 -1.42 -7.72 5.21
C GLY A 135 -0.41 -6.69 4.70
N PHE A 136 0.20 -6.93 3.54
CA PHE A 136 1.10 -5.95 2.93
C PHE A 136 0.36 -4.64 2.57
N LYS A 137 -0.82 -4.73 1.94
CA LYS A 137 -1.62 -3.53 1.60
C LYS A 137 -2.00 -2.69 2.82
N GLU A 138 -2.26 -3.32 3.97
CA GLU A 138 -2.58 -2.61 5.22
C GLU A 138 -1.35 -2.00 5.91
N LEU A 139 -0.17 -2.58 5.70
CA LEU A 139 1.08 -2.08 6.29
C LEU A 139 1.69 -0.90 5.51
N GLY A 140 1.32 -0.71 4.24
CA GLY A 140 1.75 0.42 3.38
C GLY A 140 3.04 0.12 2.62
#